data_AF-A0A5K1HHI4-F1
#
_entry.id   AF-A0A5K1HHI4-F1
#
_cell.length_a   1.000
_cell.length_b   1.000
_cell.length_c   1.000
_cell.angle_alpha   90.00
_cell.angle_beta   90.00
_cell.angle_gamma   90.00
#
_symmetry.space_group_name_H-M   'P 1'
#
loop_
_entity.id
_entity.type
_entity.pdbx_description
1 polymer ?
#
loop_
_entity_poly.entity_id
_entity_poly.type
_entity_poly.pdbx_seq_one_letter_code
_entity_poly.pdbx_strand_id
1 'polypeptide(L)' 'MKKGGAPKSKQFNAKAFERPGLTEEEVLEIKEAFDLFDTDGGGSIDPK' A
#
# COMPACT_ATOMS: atom_id res chain seq x y z
N MET A 1 26.62 -5.25 18.71
CA MET A 1 25.32 -4.56 18.59
C MET A 1 24.91 -4.59 17.12
N LYS A 2 23.94 -5.42 16.73
CA LYS A 2 23.42 -5.48 15.35
C LYS A 2 21.90 -5.46 15.39
N LYS A 3 21.31 -4.32 15.05
CA LYS A 3 19.92 -4.18 14.56
C LYS A 3 20.03 -3.06 13.52
N GLY A 4 20.20 -3.37 12.24
CA GLY A 4 19.13 -3.90 11.38
C GLY A 4 18.39 -2.69 10.82
N GLY A 5 18.94 -2.06 9.78
CA GLY A 5 18.35 -0.87 9.16
C GLY A 5 16.95 -1.17 8.66
N ALA A 6 16.02 -0.27 8.93
CA ALA A 6 14.64 -0.36 8.45
C ALA A 6 14.64 -0.61 6.93
N PRO A 7 13.83 -1.55 6.41
CA PRO A 7 13.70 -1.71 4.98
C PRO A 7 13.15 -0.40 4.43
N LYS A 8 13.89 0.24 3.52
CA LYS A 8 13.35 1.35 2.73
C LYS A 8 12.05 0.86 2.13
N SER A 9 10.94 1.55 2.42
CA SER A 9 9.64 1.25 1.84
C SER A 9 9.83 1.14 0.33
N LYS A 10 9.64 -0.06 -0.21
CA LYS A 10 9.52 -0.22 -1.66
C LYS A 10 8.31 0.62 -2.03
N GLN A 11 8.55 1.67 -2.79
CA GLN A 11 7.51 2.55 -3.32
C GLN A 11 6.44 1.66 -3.98
N PHE A 12 5.18 1.84 -3.59
CA PHE A 12 4.07 1.04 -4.12
C PHE A 12 3.99 1.24 -5.64
N ASN A 13 4.07 0.16 -6.41
CA ASN A 13 4.01 0.20 -7.87
C ASN A 13 2.57 -0.01 -8.34
N ALA A 14 1.78 1.06 -8.43
CA ALA A 14 0.38 1.01 -8.85
C ALA A 14 0.21 0.41 -10.25
N LYS A 15 1.11 0.73 -11.17
CA LYS A 15 1.12 0.21 -12.54
C LYS A 15 1.19 -1.32 -12.64
N ALA A 16 1.69 -2.01 -11.62
CA ALA A 16 1.71 -3.47 -11.60
C ALA A 16 0.31 -4.10 -11.44
N PHE A 17 -0.70 -3.32 -11.05
CA PHE A 17 -2.06 -3.79 -10.77
C PHE A 17 -3.10 -3.34 -11.80
N GLU A 18 -2.70 -2.48 -12.74
CA GLU A 18 -3.52 -2.00 -13.86
C GLU A 18 -4.07 -3.18 -14.69
N ARG A 19 -5.35 -3.11 -15.06
CA ARG A 19 -6.04 -4.12 -15.86
C ARG A 19 -7.27 -3.50 -16.56
N PRO A 20 -7.87 -4.16 -17.57
CA PRO A 20 -9.08 -3.63 -18.20
C PRO A 20 -10.18 -3.33 -17.16
N GLY A 21 -10.63 -2.07 -17.12
CA GLY A 21 -11.60 -1.58 -16.14
C GLY A 21 -11.03 -1.22 -14.77
N LEU A 22 -9.71 -1.10 -14.63
CA LEU A 22 -9.04 -0.57 -13.45
C LEU A 22 -7.72 0.11 -13.85
N THR A 23 -7.70 1.44 -13.86
CA THR A 23 -6.55 2.25 -14.26
C THR A 23 -5.50 2.37 -13.15
N GLU A 24 -4.29 2.81 -13.51
CA GLU A 24 -3.24 3.13 -12.52
C GLU A 24 -3.71 4.18 -11.50
N GLU A 25 -4.49 5.17 -11.95
CA GLU A 25 -5.06 6.23 -11.10
C GLU A 25 -6.05 5.65 -10.09
N GLU A 26 -6.95 4.76 -10.52
CA GLU A 26 -7.90 4.09 -9.63
C GLU A 26 -7.19 3.18 -8.62
N VAL A 27 -6.10 2.51 -9.03
CA VAL A 27 -5.26 1.73 -8.10
C VAL A 27 -4.61 2.63 -7.04
N LEU A 28 -4.17 3.84 -7.42
CA LEU A 28 -3.63 4.82 -6.47
C LEU A 28 -4.72 5.32 -5.51
N GLU A 29 -5.91 5.66 -6.00
CA GLU A 29 -7.04 6.05 -5.15
C GLU A 29 -7.40 4.95 -4.14
N ILE A 30 -7.45 3.69 -4.58
CA ILE A 30 -7.67 2.54 -3.70
C ILE A 30 -6.55 2.41 -2.66
N LYS A 31 -5.30 2.64 -3.04
CA LYS A 31 -4.15 2.58 -2.14
C LYS A 31 -4.20 3.67 -1.07
N GLU A 32 -4.52 4.91 -1.47
CA GLU A 32 -4.68 6.03 -0.55
C GLU A 32 -5.84 5.80 0.41
N ALA A 33 -6.96 5.28 -0.10
CA ALA A 33 -8.09 4.89 0.74
C ALA A 33 -7.69 3.77 1.72
N PHE A 34 -6.98 2.74 1.25
CA PHE A 34 -6.50 1.64 2.12
C PHE A 34 -5.59 2.16 3.23
N ASP A 35 -4.63 3.02 2.91
CA ASP A 35 -3.67 3.58 3.87
C ASP A 35 -4.37 4.48 4.91
N LEU A 36 -5.53 5.07 4.59
CA LEU A 36 -6.36 5.80 5.55
C LEU A 36 -7.02 4.87 6.59
N PHE A 37 -7.36 3.64 6.20
CA PHE A 37 -7.99 2.65 7.07
C PHE A 37 -6.98 1.72 7.78
N ASP A 38 -5.79 1.52 7.20
CA ASP A 38 -4.66 0.77 7.77
C ASP A 38 -3.97 1.60 8.86
N THR A 39 -4.67 1.80 9.99
CA THR A 39 -4.25 2.75 11.04
C THR A 39 -2.93 2.41 11.72
N ASP A 40 -2.49 1.15 11.67
CA ASP A 40 -1.23 0.71 12.27
C ASP A 40 -0.11 0.51 11.24
N GLY A 41 -0.40 0.65 9.95
CA GLY A 41 0.54 0.41 8.86
C GLY A 41 0.95 -1.06 8.75
N GLY A 42 0.13 -1.99 9.27
CA GLY A 42 0.36 -3.43 9.23
C GLY A 42 0.17 -4.03 7.85
N GLY A 43 -0.40 -3.27 6.90
CA GLY A 43 -0.75 -3.74 5.57
C GLY A 43 -2.02 -4.59 5.57
N SER A 44 -2.90 -4.39 6.54
CA SER A 44 -4.18 -5.08 6.67
C SER A 44 -5.20 -4.18 7.38
N ILE A 45 -6.46 -4.24 6.96
CA ILE A 45 -7.55 -3.51 7.64
C ILE A 45 -8.23 -4.49 8.58
N ASP A 46 -8.16 -4.21 9.89
CA ASP A 46 -8.88 -5.00 10.89
C ASP A 46 -10.37 -4.66 10.88
N PRO A 47 -11.28 -5.65 10.82
CA PRO A 47 -12.68 -5.45 11.10
C PRO A 47 -12.83 -5.22 12.62
N LYS A 48 -12.99 -3.96 13.03
CA LYS A 48 -13.38 -3.62 14.41
C LYS A 48 -14.85 -3.94 14.68
#